data_AF-A0A1H7FH73-F1
#
_entry.id   AF-A0A1H7FH73-F1
#
_cell.length_a   1.000
_cell.length_b   1.000
_cell.length_c   1.000
_cell.angle_alpha   90.00
_cell.angle_beta   90.00
_cell.angle_gamma   90.00
#
_symmetry.space_group_name_H-M   'P 1'
#
loop_
_entity.id
_entity.type
_entity.pdbx_description
1 polymer ?
#
loop_
_entity_poly.entity_id
_entity_poly.type
_entity_poly.pdbx_seq_one_letter_code
_entity_poly.pdbx_strand_id
1 'polypeptide(L)'
;MFSAGKGPSSSRHVELPIGLFLLDVDLRDDAEIGPLMICRLGWRMSNEESSRVRSRLKALVHQYYAKGFPAEEDDYSQPLLVYQRTPEHQRWRACWEKALAWNEWRTLLKELPRAFPGDGVGAGTQPFASACLRCFVYRKEVQPRGEIFITRIAAAVSVLAPLYVVYGTAQKYGEEGGSEEQRRYRPSRPALSFEFPGALKAEADALSRLVEQSLGCRPFPLALAQVPLPGIRVGFFNGEQAPTLLDALFSDDLENLP
;
A
#
# COMPACT_ATOMS: atom_id res chain seq x y z
N MET A 1 -27.71 54.34 21.86
CA MET A 1 -28.94 53.93 22.57
C MET A 1 -29.01 52.42 22.51
N PHE A 2 -29.30 51.81 23.66
CA PHE A 2 -29.33 50.38 23.92
C PHE A 2 -30.50 49.71 23.20
N SER A 3 -30.33 48.45 22.77
CA SER A 3 -31.27 47.41 23.22
C SER A 3 -30.64 46.02 23.17
N ALA A 4 -30.77 45.33 24.29
CA ALA A 4 -30.29 43.99 24.55
C ALA A 4 -31.44 42.99 24.32
N GLY A 5 -31.11 41.81 23.80
CA GLY A 5 -32.01 40.65 23.77
C GLY A 5 -31.24 39.39 24.15
N LYS A 6 -31.13 39.13 25.45
CA LYS A 6 -30.73 37.83 26.01
C LYS A 6 -31.96 36.93 26.08
N GLY A 7 -31.84 35.69 25.59
CA GLY A 7 -32.79 34.59 25.79
C GLY A 7 -32.04 33.24 25.73
N PRO A 8 -32.51 32.19 26.42
CA PRO A 8 -31.62 31.25 27.11
C PRO A 8 -31.38 29.91 26.41
N SER A 9 -30.23 29.31 26.76
CA SER A 9 -29.97 27.89 27.03
C SER A 9 -30.95 26.84 26.47
N SER A 10 -30.42 25.96 25.61
CA SER A 10 -30.63 24.51 25.77
C SER A 10 -29.56 23.76 24.98
N SER A 11 -28.41 23.55 25.61
CA SER A 11 -27.40 22.58 25.22
C SER A 11 -28.02 21.18 25.22
N ARG A 12 -28.32 20.63 24.04
CA ARG A 12 -28.50 19.18 23.90
C ARG A 12 -27.18 18.62 23.40
N HIS A 13 -26.37 18.17 24.36
CA HIS A 13 -25.40 17.11 24.09
C HIS A 13 -26.18 15.90 23.60
N VAL A 14 -26.14 15.66 22.29
CA VAL A 14 -26.41 14.33 21.75
C VAL A 14 -25.06 13.64 21.77
N GLU A 15 -24.81 12.91 22.85
CA GLU A 15 -23.82 11.83 22.86
C GLU A 15 -24.25 10.82 21.80
N LEU A 16 -23.64 10.89 20.62
CA LEU A 16 -23.70 9.81 19.66
C LEU A 16 -22.71 8.74 20.13
N PRO A 17 -23.15 7.50 20.37
CA PRO A 17 -22.22 6.43 20.70
C PRO A 17 -21.32 6.22 19.48
N ILE A 18 -20.03 6.51 19.64
CA ILE A 18 -18.97 6.11 18.73
C ILE A 18 -18.85 4.58 18.86
N GLY A 19 -19.80 3.89 18.23
CA GLY A 19 -19.72 2.46 17.99
C GLY A 19 -18.73 2.23 16.86
N LEU A 20 -17.60 1.61 17.21
CA LEU A 20 -16.77 0.85 16.27
C LEU A 20 -17.68 -0.03 15.41
N PHE A 21 -17.92 0.38 14.17
CA PHE A 21 -18.32 -0.53 13.11
C PHE A 21 -17.10 -0.73 12.23
N LEU A 22 -16.16 -1.53 12.74
CA LEU A 22 -15.35 -2.38 11.88
C LEU A 22 -16.35 -3.19 11.05
N LEU A 23 -16.27 -3.11 9.73
CA LEU A 23 -16.76 -4.20 8.92
C LEU A 23 -15.94 -5.41 9.35
N ASP A 24 -16.56 -6.28 10.15
CA ASP A 24 -16.16 -7.66 10.37
C ASP A 24 -16.05 -8.36 9.02
N VAL A 25 -14.94 -8.14 8.32
CA VAL A 25 -14.31 -9.25 7.61
C VAL A 25 -13.54 -9.97 8.69
N ASP A 26 -14.29 -10.83 9.38
CA ASP A 26 -13.78 -11.61 10.48
C ASP A 26 -12.76 -12.63 9.95
N LEU A 27 -11.49 -12.22 10.02
CA LEU A 27 -10.33 -13.11 9.95
C LEU A 27 -9.83 -13.43 11.37
N ARG A 28 -10.64 -13.16 12.41
CA ARG A 28 -10.30 -13.33 13.83
C ARG A 28 -11.12 -14.44 14.52
N ASP A 29 -12.32 -14.78 14.05
CA ASP A 29 -13.11 -15.92 14.54
C ASP A 29 -12.74 -17.22 13.83
N ASP A 30 -11.65 -17.81 14.29
CA ASP A 30 -11.55 -19.25 14.56
C ASP A 30 -10.66 -19.35 15.80
N ALA A 31 -11.31 -19.45 16.95
CA ALA A 31 -10.69 -19.65 18.24
C ALA A 31 -10.03 -21.05 18.31
N GLU A 32 -8.87 -21.23 17.68
CA GLU A 32 -7.91 -22.32 17.94
C GLU A 32 -6.52 -22.05 17.33
N ILE A 33 -6.10 -20.79 17.22
CA ILE A 33 -4.68 -20.48 16.96
C ILE A 33 -4.17 -19.66 18.14
N GLY A 34 -3.57 -20.38 19.10
CA GLY A 34 -2.85 -19.77 20.21
C GLY A 34 -1.76 -18.81 19.75
N PRO A 35 -1.19 -18.00 20.66
CA PRO A 35 -0.18 -16.99 20.32
C PRO A 35 1.13 -17.68 19.92
N LEU A 36 1.22 -18.13 18.67
CA LEU A 36 2.43 -18.67 18.10
C LEU A 36 3.26 -17.50 17.56
N MET A 37 4.40 -17.32 18.22
CA MET A 37 5.52 -16.48 17.86
C MET A 37 5.67 -16.31 16.34
N ILE A 38 5.72 -15.06 15.90
CA ILE A 38 6.12 -14.66 14.56
C ILE A 38 7.62 -14.92 14.43
N CYS A 39 7.99 -16.12 13.99
CA CYS A 39 9.32 -16.40 13.48
C CYS A 39 9.42 -15.90 12.05
N ARG A 40 10.19 -14.82 11.87
CA ARG A 40 10.83 -14.44 10.62
C ARG A 40 11.60 -15.65 10.09
N LEU A 41 11.09 -16.29 9.03
CA LEU A 41 11.79 -17.11 8.03
C LEU A 41 10.74 -18.03 7.40
N GLY A 42 10.38 -17.78 6.13
CA GLY A 42 9.68 -18.73 5.27
C GLY A 42 8.39 -19.32 5.84
N TRP A 43 7.25 -18.64 5.62
CA TRP A 43 5.94 -19.24 5.76
C TRP A 43 5.86 -20.52 4.91
N ARG A 44 6.03 -21.69 5.53
CA ARG A 44 5.75 -22.98 4.90
C ARG A 44 4.31 -23.35 5.23
N MET A 45 3.38 -22.65 4.59
CA MET A 45 1.96 -22.99 4.70
C MET A 45 1.73 -24.40 4.17
N SER A 46 0.84 -25.14 4.81
CA SER A 46 0.33 -26.38 4.20
C SER A 46 -0.37 -26.04 2.89
N ASN A 47 -0.44 -27.01 1.96
CA ASN A 47 -1.17 -26.82 0.70
C ASN A 47 -2.64 -26.44 0.93
N GLU A 48 -3.24 -26.97 1.99
CA GLU A 48 -4.64 -26.74 2.35
C GLU A 48 -4.85 -25.32 2.89
N GLU A 49 -3.98 -24.87 3.79
CA GLU A 49 -4.02 -23.50 4.33
C GLU A 49 -3.75 -22.46 3.23
N SER A 50 -2.76 -22.72 2.38
CA SER A 50 -2.46 -21.87 1.21
C SER A 50 -3.66 -21.77 0.28
N SER A 51 -4.37 -22.89 0.04
CA SER A 51 -5.59 -22.89 -0.76
C SER A 51 -6.73 -22.09 -0.12
N ARG A 52 -6.93 -22.22 1.21
CA ARG A 52 -7.95 -21.46 1.97
C ARG A 52 -7.68 -19.96 1.93
N VAL A 53 -6.45 -19.55 2.21
CA VAL A 53 -6.04 -18.13 2.18
C VAL A 53 -6.18 -17.56 0.76
N ARG A 54 -5.70 -18.27 -0.26
CA ARG A 54 -5.86 -17.87 -1.67
C ARG A 54 -7.31 -17.64 -2.02
N SER A 55 -8.21 -18.56 -1.67
CA SER A 55 -9.64 -18.42 -1.95
C SER A 55 -10.27 -17.21 -1.23
N ARG A 56 -9.90 -16.98 0.03
CA ARG A 56 -10.35 -15.80 0.80
C ARG A 56 -9.88 -14.49 0.18
N LEU A 57 -8.61 -14.40 -0.22
CA LEU A 57 -8.07 -13.19 -0.87
C LEU A 57 -8.72 -12.92 -2.22
N LYS A 58 -8.95 -13.95 -3.04
CA LYS A 58 -9.69 -13.79 -4.31
C LYS A 58 -11.12 -13.30 -4.08
N ALA A 59 -11.82 -13.87 -3.09
CA ALA A 59 -13.17 -13.45 -2.73
C ALA A 59 -13.21 -11.99 -2.26
N LEU A 60 -12.25 -11.59 -1.41
CA LEU A 60 -12.09 -10.20 -0.97
C LEU A 60 -11.93 -9.24 -2.15
N VAL A 61 -11.00 -9.52 -3.06
CA VAL A 61 -10.73 -8.66 -4.22
C VAL A 61 -11.99 -8.48 -5.09
N HIS A 62 -12.77 -9.55 -5.29
CA HIS A 62 -14.03 -9.46 -6.04
C HIS A 62 -15.11 -8.59 -5.39
N GLN A 63 -14.97 -8.23 -4.10
CA GLN A 63 -15.86 -7.25 -3.49
C GLN A 63 -15.56 -5.82 -3.97
N TYR A 64 -14.35 -5.54 -4.45
CA TYR A 64 -13.88 -4.19 -4.76
C TYR A 64 -13.65 -3.95 -6.24
N TYR A 65 -13.49 -5.01 -7.03
CA TYR A 65 -13.25 -4.92 -8.47
C TYR A 65 -14.34 -5.63 -9.26
N ALA A 66 -15.02 -4.88 -10.10
CA ALA A 66 -16.07 -5.38 -10.98
C ALA A 66 -15.52 -6.31 -12.06
N LYS A 67 -16.35 -7.25 -12.51
CA LYS A 67 -16.03 -8.18 -13.59
C LYS A 67 -16.70 -7.78 -14.89
N GLY A 68 -16.06 -8.12 -16.02
CA GLY A 68 -16.65 -7.91 -17.35
C GLY A 68 -16.63 -6.45 -17.80
N PHE A 69 -15.62 -5.69 -17.37
CA PHE A 69 -15.38 -4.32 -17.81
C PHE A 69 -13.96 -4.23 -18.39
N PRO A 70 -13.72 -4.72 -19.62
CA PRO A 70 -12.41 -4.65 -20.27
C PRO A 70 -12.01 -3.18 -20.54
N ALA A 71 -10.71 -2.90 -20.58
CA ALA A 71 -10.17 -1.55 -20.73
C ALA A 71 -10.51 -0.94 -22.10
N GLU A 72 -10.66 -1.80 -23.10
CA GLU A 72 -10.88 -1.50 -24.50
C GLU A 72 -12.29 -0.94 -24.75
N GLU A 73 -13.23 -1.14 -23.83
CA GLU A 73 -14.60 -0.64 -23.89
C GLU A 73 -14.77 0.72 -23.18
N ASP A 74 -13.67 1.32 -22.70
CA ASP A 74 -13.72 2.61 -22.01
C ASP A 74 -14.05 3.77 -22.97
N ASP A 75 -15.15 4.45 -22.70
CA ASP A 75 -15.51 5.72 -23.35
C ASP A 75 -15.00 6.91 -22.52
N TYR A 76 -13.83 7.41 -22.90
CA TYR A 76 -13.21 8.59 -22.26
C TYR A 76 -13.91 9.92 -22.53
N SER A 77 -14.96 9.94 -23.38
CA SER A 77 -15.80 11.14 -23.53
C SER A 77 -16.78 11.32 -22.34
N GLN A 78 -17.01 10.25 -21.57
CA GLN A 78 -17.85 10.28 -20.38
C GLN A 78 -17.08 10.79 -19.16
N PRO A 79 -17.76 11.46 -18.20
CA PRO A 79 -17.11 11.92 -16.97
C PRO A 79 -16.64 10.78 -16.06
N LEU A 80 -17.24 9.60 -16.18
CA LEU A 80 -16.89 8.39 -15.45
C LEU A 80 -16.99 7.18 -16.38
N LEU A 81 -15.97 6.31 -16.29
CA LEU A 81 -15.93 5.02 -16.97
C LEU A 81 -16.99 4.08 -16.40
N VAL A 82 -17.45 3.10 -17.17
CA VAL A 82 -18.60 2.26 -16.78
C VAL A 82 -18.30 1.49 -15.48
N TYR A 83 -17.11 0.92 -15.34
CA TYR A 83 -16.72 0.20 -14.12
C TYR A 83 -16.71 1.12 -12.88
N GLN A 84 -16.47 2.42 -13.04
CA GLN A 84 -16.45 3.37 -11.93
C GLN A 84 -17.85 3.64 -11.35
N ARG A 85 -18.91 3.27 -12.09
CA ARG A 85 -20.31 3.40 -11.66
C ARG A 85 -20.79 2.18 -10.87
N THR A 86 -19.97 1.14 -10.78
CA THR A 86 -20.33 -0.13 -10.11
C THR A 86 -20.30 -0.01 -8.59
N PRO A 87 -21.10 -0.81 -7.86
CA PRO A 87 -21.02 -0.90 -6.39
C PRO A 87 -19.64 -1.32 -5.89
N GLU A 88 -18.92 -2.17 -6.63
CA GLU A 88 -17.56 -2.62 -6.34
C GLU A 88 -16.60 -1.42 -6.28
N HIS A 89 -16.62 -0.56 -7.31
CA HIS A 89 -15.77 0.63 -7.34
C HIS A 89 -16.14 1.64 -6.25
N GLN A 90 -17.43 1.77 -5.92
CA GLN A 90 -17.86 2.63 -4.80
C GLN A 90 -17.30 2.14 -3.47
N ARG A 91 -17.32 0.82 -3.21
CA ARG A 91 -16.67 0.23 -2.02
C ARG A 91 -15.17 0.48 -2.01
N TRP A 92 -14.51 0.31 -3.16
CA TRP A 92 -13.08 0.57 -3.30
C TRP A 92 -12.74 2.04 -3.01
N ARG A 93 -13.52 2.99 -3.53
CA ARG A 93 -13.35 4.42 -3.28
C ARG A 93 -13.57 4.74 -1.79
N ALA A 94 -14.59 4.15 -1.16
CA ALA A 94 -14.84 4.34 0.26
C ALA A 94 -13.68 3.84 1.14
N CYS A 95 -13.00 2.76 0.75
CA CYS A 95 -11.77 2.31 1.41
C CYS A 95 -10.65 3.34 1.31
N TRP A 96 -10.47 3.97 0.15
CA TRP A 96 -9.50 5.06 -0.03
C TRP A 96 -9.82 6.28 0.83
N GLU A 97 -11.07 6.73 0.87
CA GLU A 97 -11.46 7.87 1.71
C GLU A 97 -11.15 7.61 3.20
N LYS A 98 -11.42 6.38 3.67
CA LYS A 98 -11.04 5.95 5.01
C LYS A 98 -9.53 5.95 5.22
N ALA A 99 -8.76 5.42 4.26
CA ALA A 99 -7.31 5.36 4.31
C ALA A 99 -6.67 6.77 4.36
N LEU A 100 -7.19 7.73 3.59
CA LEU A 100 -6.73 9.12 3.62
C LEU A 100 -7.06 9.83 4.93
N ALA A 101 -8.14 9.43 5.60
CA ALA A 101 -8.52 9.90 6.92
C ALA A 101 -7.72 9.24 8.07
N TRP A 102 -6.98 8.16 7.79
CA TRP A 102 -6.37 7.29 8.80
C TRP A 102 -5.25 7.99 9.59
N ASN A 103 -5.50 8.25 10.88
CA ASN A 103 -4.56 8.99 11.74
C ASN A 103 -3.28 8.21 12.02
N GLU A 104 -3.40 6.89 12.19
CA GLU A 104 -2.32 5.97 12.50
C GLU A 104 -1.30 5.93 11.37
N TRP A 105 -1.76 6.01 10.10
CA TRP A 105 -0.88 6.20 8.96
C TRP A 105 -0.06 7.49 9.06
N ARG A 106 -0.70 8.62 9.37
CA ARG A 106 -0.01 9.91 9.54
C ARG A 106 0.98 9.87 10.70
N THR A 107 0.65 9.17 11.78
CA THR A 107 1.55 8.97 12.91
C THR A 107 2.75 8.14 12.51
N LEU A 108 2.56 7.02 11.80
CA LEU A 108 3.65 6.20 11.27
C LEU A 108 4.62 7.03 10.40
N LEU A 109 4.09 7.86 9.49
CA LEU A 109 4.93 8.72 8.65
C LEU A 109 5.80 9.70 9.47
N LYS A 110 5.30 10.18 10.62
CA LYS A 110 6.06 11.07 11.52
C LYS A 110 7.13 10.35 12.34
N GLU A 111 6.97 9.05 12.57
CA GLU A 111 7.95 8.23 13.30
C GLU A 111 9.07 7.69 12.39
N LEU A 112 8.86 7.63 11.07
CA LEU A 112 9.88 7.17 10.11
C LEU A 112 11.25 7.87 10.25
N PRO A 113 11.36 9.21 10.34
CA PRO A 113 12.66 9.87 10.49
C PRO A 113 13.39 9.48 11.78
N ARG A 114 12.66 9.11 12.84
CA ARG A 114 13.25 8.67 14.11
C ARG A 114 13.73 7.22 14.04
N ALA A 115 12.97 6.37 13.34
CA ALA A 115 13.33 4.96 13.14
C ALA A 115 14.51 4.79 12.17
N PHE A 116 14.70 5.73 11.24
CA PHE A 116 15.75 5.70 10.20
C PHE A 116 16.53 7.03 10.18
N PRO A 117 17.36 7.30 11.20
CA PRO A 117 18.09 8.55 11.30
C PRO A 117 19.17 8.66 10.22
N GLY A 118 19.26 9.84 9.57
CA GLY A 118 20.24 10.11 8.52
C GLY A 118 19.80 9.70 7.12
N ASP A 119 18.66 9.02 6.99
CA ASP A 119 18.09 8.63 5.71
C ASP A 119 17.03 9.60 5.21
N GLY A 120 16.87 9.66 3.89
CA GLY A 120 15.70 10.30 3.31
C GLY A 120 14.48 9.42 3.60
N VAL A 121 13.38 9.99 4.09
CA VAL A 121 12.12 9.26 4.24
C VAL A 121 11.02 10.01 3.51
N GLY A 122 10.07 9.28 2.95
CA GLY A 122 9.01 9.87 2.16
C GLY A 122 7.73 9.05 2.10
N ALA A 123 6.67 9.71 1.65
CA ALA A 123 5.41 9.08 1.28
C ALA A 123 5.36 8.94 -0.25
N GLY A 124 5.24 7.71 -0.75
CA GLY A 124 5.08 7.39 -2.17
C GLY A 124 3.63 7.13 -2.56
N THR A 125 2.68 7.55 -1.73
CA THR A 125 1.26 7.26 -1.93
C THR A 125 0.74 8.02 -3.14
N GLN A 126 0.11 7.31 -4.08
CA GLN A 126 -0.64 7.90 -5.19
C GLN A 126 -2.11 7.57 -5.01
N PRO A 127 -2.89 8.45 -4.35
CA PRO A 127 -4.29 8.17 -4.04
C PRO A 127 -5.08 7.83 -5.29
N PHE A 128 -5.93 6.81 -5.18
CA PHE A 128 -6.81 6.33 -6.24
C PHE A 128 -6.13 5.81 -7.52
N ALA A 129 -4.80 5.73 -7.56
CA ALA A 129 -4.08 5.11 -8.68
C ALA A 129 -3.87 3.61 -8.44
N SER A 130 -3.71 3.20 -7.18
CA SER A 130 -3.47 1.82 -6.77
C SER A 130 -4.32 1.49 -5.54
N ALA A 131 -4.16 0.31 -4.95
CA ALA A 131 -4.89 -0.11 -3.74
C ALA A 131 -4.04 -0.03 -2.46
N CYS A 132 -3.02 0.83 -2.41
CA CYS A 132 -2.15 0.92 -1.23
C CYS A 132 -1.65 2.32 -0.89
N LEU A 133 -1.45 2.53 0.41
CA LEU A 133 -0.63 3.60 0.97
C LEU A 133 0.84 3.16 0.89
N ARG A 134 1.75 4.08 0.53
CA ARG A 134 3.18 3.78 0.40
C ARG A 134 4.04 4.76 1.20
N CYS A 135 5.03 4.22 1.91
CA CYS A 135 6.12 4.98 2.51
C CYS A 135 7.45 4.30 2.19
N PHE A 136 8.54 5.05 2.21
CA PHE A 136 9.86 4.52 1.89
C PHE A 136 10.98 5.22 2.66
N VAL A 137 12.08 4.49 2.80
CA VAL A 137 13.38 4.94 3.28
C VAL A 137 14.33 4.94 2.08
N TYR A 138 15.05 6.03 1.87
CA TYR A 138 15.92 6.31 0.74
C TYR A 138 17.38 6.31 1.19
N ARG A 139 18.22 5.58 0.45
CA ARG A 139 19.67 5.52 0.57
C ARG A 139 20.31 6.01 -0.72
N LYS A 140 21.26 6.94 -0.58
CA LYS A 140 22.14 7.38 -1.67
C LYS A 140 23.54 6.82 -1.43
N GLU A 141 24.03 6.04 -2.37
CA GLU A 141 25.40 5.54 -2.37
C GLU A 141 26.14 6.12 -3.57
N VAL A 142 27.28 6.78 -3.31
CA VAL A 142 28.17 7.28 -4.36
C VAL A 142 29.30 6.28 -4.51
N GLN A 143 29.38 5.64 -5.66
CA GLN A 143 30.42 4.65 -5.95
C GLN A 143 31.75 5.34 -6.29
N PRO A 144 32.90 4.64 -6.18
CA PRO A 144 34.22 5.22 -6.45
C PRO A 144 34.39 5.85 -7.84
N ARG A 145 33.59 5.41 -8.82
CA ARG A 145 33.58 5.95 -10.19
C ARG A 145 32.59 7.12 -10.37
N GLY A 146 32.04 7.67 -9.29
CA GLY A 146 31.09 8.77 -9.31
C GLY A 146 29.63 8.34 -9.55
N GLU A 147 29.37 7.09 -9.94
CA GLU A 147 28.03 6.56 -10.15
C GLU A 147 27.19 6.63 -8.88
N ILE A 148 25.96 7.15 -8.99
CA ILE A 148 25.05 7.26 -7.86
C ILE A 148 24.07 6.09 -7.90
N PHE A 149 23.98 5.34 -6.82
CA PHE A 149 22.96 4.33 -6.61
C PHE A 149 21.94 4.83 -5.61
N ILE A 150 20.68 4.80 -6.02
CA ILE A 150 19.54 5.11 -5.16
C ILE A 150 18.84 3.80 -4.84
N THR A 151 18.83 3.44 -3.56
CA THR A 151 18.09 2.31 -3.04
C THR A 151 16.94 2.82 -2.17
N ARG A 152 15.73 2.31 -2.40
CA ARG A 152 14.55 2.63 -1.60
C ARG A 152 14.03 1.35 -0.97
N ILE A 153 13.82 1.35 0.34
CA ILE A 153 13.11 0.28 1.05
C ILE A 153 11.73 0.83 1.38
N ALA A 154 10.71 0.22 0.80
CA ALA A 154 9.34 0.70 0.86
C ALA A 154 8.41 -0.29 1.55
N ALA A 155 7.37 0.24 2.18
CA ALA A 155 6.21 -0.52 2.62
C ALA A 155 4.98 -0.04 1.84
N ALA A 156 4.26 -0.97 1.23
CA ALA A 156 2.93 -0.76 0.69
C ALA A 156 1.91 -1.41 1.60
N VAL A 157 0.97 -0.62 2.11
CA VAL A 157 -0.11 -1.06 3.00
C VAL A 157 -1.42 -1.01 2.22
N SER A 158 -2.08 -2.16 2.07
CA SER A 158 -3.32 -2.25 1.30
C SER A 158 -4.42 -1.42 1.97
N VAL A 159 -5.21 -0.71 1.17
CA VAL A 159 -6.42 -0.01 1.64
C VAL A 159 -7.64 -0.95 1.67
N LEU A 160 -7.52 -2.14 1.08
CA LEU A 160 -8.63 -3.11 0.93
C LEU A 160 -8.62 -4.20 2.00
N ALA A 161 -7.45 -4.44 2.61
CA ALA A 161 -7.27 -5.40 3.69
C ALA A 161 -6.15 -4.96 4.63
N PRO A 162 -6.11 -5.46 5.88
CA PRO A 162 -5.02 -5.20 6.83
C PRO A 162 -3.75 -5.98 6.47
N LEU A 163 -3.27 -5.82 5.23
CA LEU A 163 -2.11 -6.50 4.67
C LEU A 163 -1.08 -5.47 4.21
N TYR A 164 0.20 -5.80 4.37
CA TYR A 164 1.29 -4.97 3.87
C TYR A 164 2.35 -5.82 3.17
N VAL A 165 3.10 -5.21 2.27
CA VAL A 165 4.31 -5.80 1.69
C VAL A 165 5.47 -4.83 1.83
N VAL A 166 6.66 -5.35 2.17
CA VAL A 166 7.90 -4.59 2.16
C VAL A 166 8.73 -5.02 0.96
N TYR A 167 9.21 -4.06 0.19
CA TYR A 167 9.93 -4.28 -1.06
C TYR A 167 11.05 -3.24 -1.22
N GLY A 168 12.05 -3.57 -2.03
CA GLY A 168 13.17 -2.71 -2.36
C GLY A 168 13.10 -2.26 -3.82
N THR A 169 13.51 -1.03 -4.09
CA THR A 169 13.81 -0.57 -5.45
C THR A 169 15.24 -0.07 -5.51
N ALA A 170 15.96 -0.41 -6.57
CA ALA A 170 17.32 0.08 -6.80
C ALA A 170 17.42 0.71 -8.18
N GLN A 171 18.04 1.90 -8.25
CA GLN A 171 18.15 2.67 -9.48
C GLN A 171 19.52 3.32 -9.59
N LYS A 172 20.14 3.19 -10.75
CA LYS A 172 21.42 3.82 -11.05
C LYS A 172 21.20 5.17 -11.72
N TYR A 173 21.90 6.17 -11.22
CA TYR A 173 22.00 7.52 -11.76
C TYR A 173 23.43 7.76 -12.26
N GLY A 174 23.59 8.73 -13.16
CA GLY A 174 24.89 9.11 -13.71
C GLY A 174 25.85 9.67 -12.65
N GLU A 175 27.04 10.10 -13.10
CA GLU A 175 28.11 10.55 -12.23
C GLU A 175 27.79 11.87 -11.49
N GLU A 176 28.14 11.95 -10.20
CA GLU A 176 28.07 13.19 -9.43
C GLU A 176 29.20 14.15 -9.85
N GLY A 177 28.85 15.33 -10.37
CA GLY A 177 29.83 16.38 -10.73
C GLY A 177 30.27 16.42 -12.20
N GLY A 178 29.69 15.59 -13.07
CA GLY A 178 29.87 15.71 -14.52
C GLY A 178 29.29 17.02 -15.09
N SER A 179 29.74 17.39 -16.30
CA SER A 179 29.21 18.55 -17.04
C SER A 179 27.68 18.47 -17.21
N GLU A 180 27.00 19.59 -17.49
CA GLU A 180 25.55 19.59 -17.76
C GLU A 180 25.12 18.57 -18.83
N GLU A 181 26.00 18.23 -19.76
CA GLU A 181 25.78 17.20 -20.79
C GLU A 181 25.92 15.76 -20.24
N GLN A 182 26.76 15.53 -19.23
CA GLN A 182 26.91 14.23 -18.55
C GLN A 182 25.79 13.98 -17.52
N ARG A 183 25.23 15.05 -16.93
CA ARG A 183 24.00 15.00 -16.12
C ARG A 183 22.75 14.57 -16.91
N ARG A 184 22.82 14.53 -18.25
CA ARG A 184 21.74 14.00 -19.12
C ARG A 184 21.66 12.47 -19.16
N TYR A 185 22.52 11.74 -18.44
CA TYR A 185 22.38 10.29 -18.36
C TYR A 185 21.05 9.92 -17.71
N ARG A 186 20.15 9.34 -18.53
CA ARG A 186 18.83 8.89 -18.10
C ARG A 186 19.01 7.91 -16.93
N PRO A 187 18.30 8.09 -15.81
CA PRO A 187 18.33 7.11 -14.75
C PRO A 187 17.88 5.76 -15.30
N SER A 188 18.49 4.67 -14.80
CA SER A 188 18.07 3.32 -15.19
C SER A 188 16.60 3.09 -14.83
N ARG A 189 15.95 2.09 -15.42
CA ARG A 189 14.68 1.61 -14.86
C ARG A 189 14.95 1.10 -13.43
N PRO A 190 14.10 1.43 -12.44
CA PRO A 190 14.27 0.88 -11.10
C PRO A 190 14.07 -0.64 -11.11
N ALA A 191 14.93 -1.37 -10.42
CA ALA A 191 14.80 -2.82 -10.23
C ALA A 191 14.04 -3.10 -8.93
N LEU A 192 12.90 -3.77 -9.03
CA LEU A 192 12.08 -4.21 -7.90
C LEU A 192 12.63 -5.52 -7.30
N SER A 193 12.69 -5.61 -5.97
CA SER A 193 13.05 -6.83 -5.25
C SER A 193 12.20 -6.98 -3.99
N PHE A 194 11.88 -8.22 -3.62
CA PHE A 194 11.31 -8.57 -2.31
C PHE A 194 12.35 -9.24 -1.40
N GLU A 195 13.58 -9.39 -1.89
CA GLU A 195 14.70 -9.97 -1.17
C GLU A 195 15.71 -8.88 -0.81
N PHE A 196 16.15 -8.91 0.45
CA PHE A 196 17.04 -7.91 1.02
C PHE A 196 18.31 -8.58 1.53
N PRO A 197 19.47 -8.35 0.89
CA PRO A 197 20.73 -8.83 1.39
C PRO A 197 21.33 -7.89 2.44
N GLY A 198 22.16 -8.43 3.34
CA GLY A 198 23.03 -7.66 4.23
C GLY A 198 22.30 -6.61 5.08
N ALA A 199 22.83 -5.38 5.09
CA ALA A 199 22.30 -4.28 5.91
C ALA A 199 20.87 -3.88 5.53
N LEU A 200 20.50 -3.97 4.25
CA LEU A 200 19.14 -3.67 3.78
C LEU A 200 18.09 -4.58 4.44
N LYS A 201 18.48 -5.80 4.81
CA LYS A 201 17.59 -6.72 5.53
C LYS A 201 17.17 -6.15 6.87
N ALA A 202 18.11 -5.62 7.65
CA ALA A 202 17.84 -5.09 8.98
C ALA A 202 16.88 -3.89 8.93
N GLU A 203 16.99 -3.07 7.89
CA GLU A 203 16.12 -1.92 7.64
C GLU A 203 14.72 -2.34 7.19
N ALA A 204 14.61 -3.27 6.21
CA ALA A 204 13.33 -3.82 5.78
C ALA A 204 12.58 -4.50 6.94
N ASP A 205 13.33 -5.22 7.77
CA ASP A 205 12.87 -5.85 9.01
C ASP A 205 12.39 -4.79 10.04
N ALA A 206 13.08 -3.66 10.16
CA ALA A 206 12.68 -2.57 11.05
C ALA A 206 11.41 -1.87 10.55
N LEU A 207 11.33 -1.60 9.24
CA LEU A 207 10.17 -0.99 8.62
C LEU A 207 8.94 -1.88 8.78
N SER A 208 9.10 -3.19 8.57
CA SER A 208 8.05 -4.19 8.79
C SER A 208 7.49 -4.12 10.22
N ARG A 209 8.37 -4.14 11.24
CA ARG A 209 7.92 -4.04 12.64
C ARG A 209 7.19 -2.75 12.94
N LEU A 210 7.67 -1.63 12.40
CA LEU A 210 7.03 -0.33 12.59
C LEU A 210 5.61 -0.30 12.01
N VAL A 211 5.43 -0.87 10.81
CA VAL A 211 4.12 -1.01 10.16
C VAL A 211 3.18 -1.90 10.98
N GLU A 212 3.64 -3.08 11.39
CA GLU A 212 2.84 -4.00 12.21
C GLU A 212 2.41 -3.37 13.55
N GLN A 213 3.34 -2.72 14.24
CA GLN A 213 3.07 -2.09 15.55
C GLN A 213 2.15 -0.88 15.44
N SER A 214 2.30 -0.07 14.40
CA SER A 214 1.54 1.18 14.27
C SER A 214 0.15 0.94 13.67
N LEU A 215 0.01 -0.02 12.76
CA LEU A 215 -1.19 -0.19 11.95
C LEU A 215 -1.93 -1.51 12.22
N GLY A 216 -1.32 -2.47 12.93
CA GLY A 216 -1.93 -3.77 13.20
C GLY A 216 -2.11 -4.64 11.95
N CYS A 217 -1.41 -4.33 10.86
CA CYS A 217 -1.45 -5.09 9.61
C CYS A 217 -0.60 -6.36 9.70
N ARG A 218 -0.85 -7.32 8.80
CA ARG A 218 -0.06 -8.56 8.66
C ARG A 218 0.70 -8.58 7.34
N PRO A 219 1.85 -9.28 7.25
CA PRO A 219 2.58 -9.40 6.00
C PRO A 219 1.75 -10.14 4.95
N PHE A 220 1.77 -9.64 3.72
CA PHE A 220 1.16 -10.29 2.57
C PHE A 220 1.94 -11.57 2.22
N PRO A 221 1.25 -12.70 2.02
CA PRO A 221 1.91 -13.96 1.64
C PRO A 221 2.42 -13.89 0.20
N LEU A 222 3.69 -13.53 0.02
CA LEU A 222 4.33 -13.37 -1.30
C LEU A 222 4.24 -14.61 -2.20
N ALA A 223 4.10 -15.82 -1.63
CA ALA A 223 3.84 -17.04 -2.39
C ALA A 223 2.52 -16.99 -3.20
N LEU A 224 1.60 -16.10 -2.82
CA LEU A 224 0.33 -15.86 -3.52
C LEU A 224 0.36 -14.62 -4.42
N ALA A 225 1.48 -13.88 -4.50
CA ALA A 225 1.59 -12.64 -5.27
C ALA A 225 1.12 -12.82 -6.71
N GLN A 226 1.60 -13.88 -7.37
CA GLN A 226 1.39 -14.15 -8.79
C GLN A 226 0.09 -14.92 -9.09
N VAL A 227 -0.83 -15.05 -8.13
CA VAL A 227 -2.12 -15.71 -8.38
C VAL A 227 -2.97 -14.81 -9.28
N PRO A 228 -3.36 -15.26 -10.49
CA PRO A 228 -4.10 -14.43 -11.43
C PRO A 228 -5.58 -14.27 -11.03
N LEU A 229 -6.12 -13.12 -11.39
CA LEU A 229 -7.51 -12.70 -11.18
C LEU A 229 -8.15 -12.34 -12.54
N PRO A 230 -8.49 -13.34 -13.37
CA PRO A 230 -9.03 -13.07 -14.69
C PRO A 230 -10.38 -12.33 -14.62
N GLY A 231 -10.54 -11.38 -15.53
CA GLY A 231 -11.81 -10.70 -15.79
C GLY A 231 -12.19 -9.60 -14.81
N ILE A 232 -11.34 -9.26 -13.83
CA ILE A 232 -11.56 -8.06 -12.99
C ILE A 232 -11.00 -6.80 -13.64
N ARG A 233 -11.60 -5.64 -13.34
CA ARG A 233 -11.12 -4.34 -13.78
C ARG A 233 -10.38 -3.62 -12.66
N VAL A 234 -9.05 -3.65 -12.68
CA VAL A 234 -8.18 -2.81 -11.81
C VAL A 234 -7.90 -1.49 -12.52
N GLY A 235 -8.13 -0.36 -11.84
CA GLY A 235 -7.86 0.97 -12.39
C GLY A 235 -6.36 1.20 -12.57
N PHE A 236 -5.96 1.90 -13.64
CA PHE A 236 -4.56 2.22 -13.99
C PHE A 236 -3.62 1.02 -14.14
N PHE A 237 -4.17 -0.19 -14.28
CA PHE A 237 -3.39 -1.39 -14.55
C PHE A 237 -2.81 -1.35 -15.97
N ASN A 238 -1.49 -1.50 -16.08
CA ASN A 238 -0.73 -1.41 -17.33
C ASN A 238 -0.20 -2.77 -17.81
N GLY A 239 -0.57 -3.87 -17.14
CA GLY A 239 -0.14 -5.21 -17.52
C GLY A 239 -0.89 -5.75 -18.74
N GLU A 240 -0.18 -6.53 -19.57
CA GLU A 240 -0.75 -7.22 -20.74
C GLU A 240 -1.51 -8.50 -20.34
N GLN A 241 -1.23 -9.03 -19.14
CA GLN A 241 -1.85 -10.25 -18.61
C GLN A 241 -2.95 -9.92 -17.60
N ALA A 242 -3.71 -10.93 -17.18
CA ALA A 242 -4.69 -10.74 -16.11
C ALA A 242 -3.99 -10.22 -14.83
N PRO A 243 -4.59 -9.26 -14.11
CA PRO A 243 -4.02 -8.74 -12.88
C PRO A 243 -3.87 -9.86 -11.84
N THR A 244 -2.86 -9.75 -10.99
CA THR A 244 -2.56 -10.70 -9.92
C THR A 244 -3.06 -10.22 -8.57
N LEU A 245 -3.02 -11.08 -7.54
CA LEU A 245 -3.35 -10.67 -6.17
C LEU A 245 -2.46 -9.52 -5.67
N LEU A 246 -1.18 -9.48 -6.08
CA LEU A 246 -0.29 -8.37 -5.72
C LEU A 246 -0.76 -7.06 -6.36
N ASP A 247 -1.10 -7.09 -7.65
CA ASP A 247 -1.55 -5.89 -8.39
C ASP A 247 -2.86 -5.35 -7.83
N ALA A 248 -3.81 -6.25 -7.54
CA ALA A 248 -5.13 -5.88 -7.06
C ALA A 248 -5.15 -5.41 -5.60
N LEU A 249 -4.27 -5.93 -4.74
CA LEU A 249 -4.21 -5.53 -3.32
C LEU A 249 -3.24 -4.37 -3.08
N PHE A 250 -2.29 -4.15 -3.99
CA PHE A 250 -1.27 -3.13 -3.87
C PHE A 250 -1.17 -2.31 -5.15
N SER A 251 -0.28 -2.66 -6.08
CA SER A 251 0.01 -1.92 -7.30
C SER A 251 0.74 -2.84 -8.28
N ASP A 252 0.52 -2.64 -9.58
CA ASP A 252 1.33 -3.22 -10.65
C ASP A 252 2.64 -2.46 -10.88
N ASP A 253 2.68 -1.19 -10.47
CA ASP A 253 3.85 -0.31 -10.56
C ASP A 253 4.48 0.00 -9.18
N LEU A 254 4.87 -1.05 -8.44
CA LEU A 254 5.51 -0.88 -7.13
C LEU A 254 6.89 -0.22 -7.25
N GLU A 255 7.59 -0.40 -8.36
CA GLU A 255 8.93 0.17 -8.59
C GLU A 255 8.95 1.70 -8.69
N ASN A 256 7.82 2.33 -9.01
CA ASN A 256 7.70 3.76 -9.26
C ASN A 256 7.50 4.55 -7.96
N LEU A 257 8.63 4.82 -7.32
CA LEU A 257 8.74 5.69 -6.15
C LEU A 257 9.48 6.98 -6.52
N PRO A 258 9.11 8.12 -5.91
CA PRO A 258 9.78 9.40 -6.14
C PRO A 258 11.27 9.37 -5.74
#